data_AF-A0A439CUR8-F1
#
_entry.id   AF-A0A439CUR8-F1
#
_cell.length_a   1.000
_cell.length_b   1.000
_cell.length_c   1.000
_cell.angle_alpha   90.00
_cell.angle_beta   90.00
_cell.angle_gamma   90.00
#
_symmetry.space_group_name_H-M   'P 1'
#
loop_
_entity.id
_entity.type
_entity.pdbx_description
1 polymer ?
#
loop_
_entity_poly.entity_id
_entity_poly.type
_entity_poly.pdbx_seq_one_letter_code
_entity_poly.pdbx_strand_id
1 'polypeptide(L)'
;MGDPFLRDETLVEEDLDAAVTEQVAINRTDANPANPPSEQPVGISAVLFDGAQEFDVKLERLSDVLSRRPEFSRIDFLKVDVEGAELEVLRGLDDAHWGIVRNVVLETWDASGVRGEIEELLRAKGFTLKCEEAPWSKGFWMISASREG
;
A
#
# COMPACT_ATOMS: atom_id res chain seq x y z
N MET A 1 32.74 32.58 8.34
CA MET A 1 32.12 32.28 7.02
C MET A 1 31.53 30.89 7.16
N GLY A 2 30.21 30.83 7.38
CA GLY A 2 29.46 29.61 7.68
C GLY A 2 28.74 29.07 6.44
N ASP A 3 28.57 27.76 6.44
CA ASP A 3 27.88 26.91 5.47
C ASP A 3 26.44 27.40 5.16
N PRO A 4 26.00 27.48 3.89
CA PRO A 4 24.65 27.90 3.52
C PRO A 4 23.59 26.78 3.50
N PHE A 5 23.88 25.54 3.91
CA PHE A 5 22.96 24.39 3.80
C PHE A 5 22.30 23.91 5.11
N LEU A 6 21.92 24.84 5.98
CA LEU A 6 20.97 24.55 7.07
C LEU A 6 19.92 25.67 7.14
N ARG A 7 18.76 25.43 6.55
CA ARG A 7 17.52 26.15 6.86
C ARG A 7 16.33 25.21 6.90
N ASP A 8 15.85 25.06 8.12
CA ASP A 8 14.43 25.09 8.53
C ASP A 8 13.56 23.89 8.14
N GLU A 9 13.73 22.79 8.87
CA GLU A 9 12.67 21.80 9.07
C GLU A 9 11.62 22.36 10.02
N THR A 10 10.77 23.27 9.54
CA THR A 10 9.43 23.41 10.09
C THR A 10 8.56 22.36 9.43
N LEU A 11 8.46 21.20 10.07
CA LEU A 11 7.33 20.30 9.90
C LEU A 11 6.07 21.10 10.24
N VAL A 12 5.37 21.57 9.21
CA VAL A 12 3.95 21.84 9.34
C VAL A 12 3.30 20.48 9.60
N GLU A 13 2.95 20.23 10.86
CA GLU A 13 1.92 19.26 11.21
C GLU A 13 0.65 19.76 10.51
N GLU A 14 0.42 19.31 9.27
CA GLU A 14 -0.89 19.44 8.66
C GLU A 14 -1.83 18.52 9.45
N ASP A 15 -2.75 19.16 10.17
CA ASP A 15 -3.90 18.53 10.84
C ASP A 15 -4.57 17.52 9.89
N LEU A 16 -4.22 16.25 10.04
CA LEU A 16 -4.90 15.10 9.44
C LEU A 16 -6.21 14.81 10.19
N ASP A 17 -6.99 15.85 10.47
CA ASP A 17 -8.38 15.75 10.95
C ASP A 17 -9.36 15.65 9.77
N ALA A 18 -8.97 14.90 8.73
CA ALA A 18 -9.87 14.46 7.68
C ALA A 18 -10.72 13.31 8.19
N ALA A 19 -11.72 13.64 9.01
CA ALA A 19 -12.91 12.84 9.35
C ALA A 19 -12.72 11.31 9.24
N VAL A 20 -11.88 10.73 10.11
CA VAL A 20 -11.92 9.29 10.35
C VAL A 20 -13.28 8.99 10.96
N THR A 21 -14.21 8.50 10.14
CA THR A 21 -15.45 7.92 10.65
C THR A 21 -15.06 6.60 11.30
N GLU A 22 -14.67 6.66 12.57
CA GLU A 22 -14.41 5.47 13.35
C GLU A 22 -15.74 4.73 13.52
N GLN A 23 -15.85 3.55 12.92
CA GLN A 23 -16.97 2.67 13.20
C GLN A 23 -16.87 2.21 14.65
N VAL A 24 -18.00 1.95 15.28
CA VAL A 24 -18.07 1.57 16.69
C VAL A 24 -18.63 0.15 16.79
N ALA A 25 -17.94 -0.71 17.53
CA ALA A 25 -18.45 -2.02 17.89
C ALA A 25 -19.09 -1.97 19.29
N ILE A 26 -20.13 -2.78 19.52
CA ILE A 26 -20.72 -2.98 20.85
C ILE A 26 -20.25 -4.34 21.35
N ASN A 27 -19.36 -4.35 22.34
CA ASN A 27 -18.88 -5.59 22.93
C ASN A 27 -19.96 -6.20 23.85
N ARG A 28 -20.47 -7.39 23.51
CA ARG A 28 -21.39 -8.16 24.35
C ARG A 28 -20.64 -9.36 24.96
N THR A 29 -19.85 -9.11 25.99
CA THR A 29 -19.30 -10.20 26.83
C THR A 29 -20.34 -10.67 27.84
N ASP A 30 -20.74 -11.92 27.70
CA ASP A 30 -21.49 -12.81 28.62
C ASP A 30 -22.51 -12.17 29.57
N ALA A 31 -23.79 -12.43 29.29
CA ALA A 31 -24.93 -11.96 30.07
C ALA A 31 -24.95 -12.54 31.50
N ASN A 32 -24.42 -11.78 32.47
CA ASN A 32 -24.73 -11.96 33.89
C ASN A 32 -26.01 -11.15 34.23
N PRO A 33 -27.16 -11.79 34.55
CA PRO A 33 -28.42 -11.10 34.79
C PRO A 33 -28.43 -10.19 36.03
N ALA A 34 -27.43 -10.29 36.92
CA ALA A 34 -27.29 -9.43 38.09
C ALA A 34 -26.49 -8.14 37.83
N ASN A 35 -25.82 -8.01 36.68
CA ASN A 35 -25.02 -6.84 36.33
C ASN A 35 -25.05 -6.63 34.80
N PRO A 36 -26.01 -5.85 34.26
CA PRO A 36 -26.06 -5.60 32.82
C PRO A 36 -24.77 -4.92 32.38
N PRO A 37 -24.11 -5.37 31.29
CA PRO A 37 -22.89 -4.74 30.83
C PRO A 37 -23.17 -3.28 30.48
N SER A 38 -22.31 -2.37 30.91
CA SER A 38 -22.33 -1.00 30.42
C SER A 38 -22.02 -1.04 28.93
N GLU A 39 -23.01 -0.74 28.09
CA GLU A 39 -22.81 -0.55 26.64
C GLU A 39 -21.89 0.66 26.46
N GLN A 40 -20.58 0.41 26.37
CA GLN A 40 -19.61 1.42 26.02
C GLN A 40 -19.26 1.23 24.54
N PRO A 41 -19.47 2.26 23.71
CA PRO A 41 -18.97 2.24 22.35
C PRO A 41 -17.45 2.13 22.39
N VAL A 42 -16.89 1.07 21.81
CA VAL A 42 -15.45 0.94 21.57
C VAL A 42 -15.18 1.17 20.10
N GLY A 43 -14.12 1.90 19.79
CA GLY A 43 -13.65 2.07 18.42
C GLY A 43 -13.42 0.71 17.77
N ILE A 44 -13.89 0.52 16.54
CA ILE A 44 -13.72 -0.77 15.83
C ILE A 44 -12.24 -1.08 15.67
N SER A 45 -11.39 -0.06 15.59
CA SER A 45 -9.93 -0.18 15.59
C SER A 45 -9.44 -0.90 16.85
N ALA A 46 -9.87 -0.47 18.03
CA ALA A 46 -9.50 -1.06 19.31
C ALA A 46 -9.98 -2.52 19.45
N VAL A 47 -11.06 -2.91 18.76
CA VAL A 47 -11.55 -4.30 18.76
C VAL A 47 -10.85 -5.15 17.71
N LEU A 48 -10.66 -4.64 16.49
CA LEU A 48 -10.01 -5.37 15.40
C LEU A 48 -8.51 -5.57 15.65
N PHE A 49 -7.88 -4.61 16.32
CA PHE A 49 -6.46 -4.62 16.64
C PHE A 49 -6.19 -4.95 18.11
N ASP A 50 -7.16 -5.47 18.87
CA ASP A 50 -6.92 -5.97 20.22
C ASP A 50 -5.90 -7.12 20.16
N GLY A 51 -4.78 -6.96 20.87
CA GLY A 51 -3.64 -7.89 20.80
C GLY A 51 -2.73 -7.71 19.59
N ALA A 52 -2.80 -6.58 18.86
CA ALA A 52 -1.80 -6.25 17.85
C ALA A 52 -0.39 -6.21 18.44
N GLN A 53 0.58 -6.69 17.67
CA GLN A 53 2.00 -6.70 18.05
C GLN A 53 2.82 -5.97 16.98
N GLU A 54 3.76 -5.16 17.44
CA GLU A 54 4.72 -4.51 16.56
C GLU A 54 5.93 -5.44 16.30
N PHE A 55 6.38 -5.45 15.06
CA PHE A 55 7.55 -6.21 14.64
C PHE A 55 8.46 -5.32 13.80
N ASP A 56 9.75 -5.30 14.14
CA ASP A 56 10.76 -4.70 13.28
C ASP A 56 10.96 -5.58 12.05
N VAL A 57 10.52 -5.08 10.89
CA VAL A 57 10.69 -5.75 9.60
C VAL A 57 11.72 -5.02 8.75
N LYS A 58 12.50 -5.80 8.01
CA LYS A 58 13.45 -5.23 7.05
C LYS A 58 12.68 -4.71 5.83
N LEU A 59 12.84 -3.42 5.54
CA LEU A 59 12.40 -2.82 4.29
C LEU A 59 13.53 -2.90 3.24
N GLU A 60 13.20 -3.36 2.04
CA GLU A 60 14.17 -3.44 0.95
C GLU A 60 13.52 -3.32 -0.44
N ARG A 61 14.32 -2.92 -1.43
CA ARG A 61 13.85 -2.79 -2.82
C ARG A 61 13.65 -4.16 -3.45
N LEU A 62 12.67 -4.27 -4.35
CA LEU A 62 12.43 -5.51 -5.09
C LEU A 62 13.66 -5.95 -5.90
N SER A 63 14.42 -5.01 -6.48
CA SER A 63 15.67 -5.34 -7.19
C SER A 63 16.75 -5.96 -6.32
N ASP A 64 16.85 -5.55 -5.05
CA ASP A 64 17.85 -6.11 -4.14
C ASP A 64 17.51 -7.58 -3.83
N VAL A 65 16.22 -7.89 -3.73
CA VAL A 65 15.73 -9.26 -3.59
C VAL A 65 16.03 -10.08 -4.85
N LEU A 66 15.69 -9.56 -6.03
CA LEU A 66 15.90 -10.25 -7.31
C LEU A 66 17.38 -10.47 -7.65
N SER A 67 18.24 -9.52 -7.30
CA SER A 67 19.70 -9.63 -7.51
C SER A 67 20.32 -10.81 -6.74
N ARG A 68 19.73 -11.18 -5.59
CA ARG A 68 20.17 -12.33 -4.79
C ARG A 68 19.52 -13.64 -5.24
N ARG A 69 18.67 -13.59 -6.26
CA ARG A 69 17.87 -14.71 -6.77
C ARG A 69 18.05 -14.85 -8.29
N PRO A 70 19.29 -15.13 -8.77
CA PRO A 70 19.59 -15.20 -10.21
C PRO A 70 18.79 -16.27 -10.96
N GLU A 71 18.14 -17.20 -10.25
CA GLU A 71 17.19 -18.16 -10.82
C GLU A 71 15.96 -17.49 -11.47
N PHE A 72 15.62 -16.25 -11.08
CA PHE A 72 14.55 -15.49 -11.72
C PHE A 72 15.06 -14.80 -13.00
N SER A 73 15.28 -15.58 -14.05
CA SER A 73 15.59 -15.04 -15.38
C SER A 73 14.36 -14.51 -16.13
N ARG A 74 13.15 -14.83 -15.64
CA ARG A 74 11.85 -14.41 -16.18
C ARG A 74 10.82 -14.41 -15.07
N ILE A 75 9.97 -13.38 -15.05
CA ILE A 75 8.80 -13.27 -14.17
C ILE A 75 7.58 -13.16 -15.08
N ASP A 76 6.85 -14.26 -15.22
CA ASP A 76 5.64 -14.25 -16.04
C ASP A 76 4.53 -13.38 -15.44
N PHE A 77 4.49 -13.25 -14.12
CA PHE A 77 3.46 -12.51 -13.40
C PHE A 77 4.00 -11.90 -12.10
N LEU A 78 3.90 -10.58 -11.98
CA LEU A 78 4.20 -9.81 -10.77
C LEU A 78 2.89 -9.24 -10.21
N LYS A 79 2.48 -9.70 -9.03
CA LYS A 79 1.38 -9.09 -8.29
C LYS A 79 1.93 -8.08 -7.29
N VAL A 80 1.37 -6.88 -7.26
CA VAL A 80 1.62 -5.86 -6.24
C VAL A 80 0.31 -5.58 -5.51
N ASP A 81 0.28 -5.92 -4.23
CA ASP A 81 -0.90 -5.81 -3.37
C ASP A 81 -0.40 -5.37 -2.00
N VAL A 82 -0.13 -4.07 -1.90
CA VAL A 82 0.45 -3.42 -0.72
C VAL A 82 -0.40 -2.20 -0.41
N GLU A 83 -0.53 -1.86 0.87
CA GLU A 83 -1.38 -0.76 1.30
C GLU A 83 -0.61 0.58 1.19
N GLY A 84 -0.78 1.30 0.09
CA GLY A 84 -0.32 2.68 -0.08
C GLY A 84 1.16 2.89 -0.43
N ALA A 85 1.89 1.81 -0.77
CA ALA A 85 3.31 1.85 -1.16
C ALA A 85 3.56 1.24 -2.55
N GLU A 86 2.54 1.21 -3.39
CA GLU A 86 2.57 0.48 -4.65
C GLU A 86 3.56 1.09 -5.64
N LEU A 87 3.62 2.42 -5.71
CA LEU A 87 4.56 3.14 -6.56
C LEU A 87 6.01 2.92 -6.12
N GLU A 88 6.26 2.84 -4.82
CA GLU A 88 7.55 2.60 -4.19
C GLU A 88 8.05 1.19 -4.52
N VAL A 89 7.17 0.19 -4.49
CA VAL A 89 7.50 -1.18 -4.94
C VAL A 89 7.96 -1.17 -6.40
N LEU A 90 7.23 -0.48 -7.29
CA LEU A 90 7.60 -0.40 -8.71
C LEU A 90 8.89 0.41 -8.94
N ARG A 91 9.11 1.51 -8.22
CA ARG A 91 10.36 2.28 -8.23
C ARG A 91 11.54 1.50 -7.62
N GLY A 92 11.25 0.47 -6.83
CA GLY A 92 12.20 -0.52 -6.34
C GLY A 92 12.80 -1.42 -7.43
N LEU A 93 12.25 -1.42 -8.65
CA LEU A 93 12.78 -2.15 -9.80
C LEU A 93 13.78 -1.32 -10.62
N ASP A 94 14.97 -1.88 -10.84
CA ASP A 94 15.98 -1.38 -11.77
C ASP A 94 15.63 -1.79 -13.21
N ASP A 95 16.16 -1.07 -14.19
CA ASP A 95 15.87 -1.31 -15.62
C ASP A 95 16.18 -2.75 -16.08
N ALA A 96 17.23 -3.37 -15.54
CA ALA A 96 17.56 -4.76 -15.84
C ALA A 96 16.45 -5.73 -15.39
N HIS A 97 15.87 -5.49 -14.20
CA HIS A 97 14.79 -6.31 -13.67
C HIS A 97 13.45 -6.02 -14.34
N TRP A 98 13.22 -4.78 -14.81
CA TRP A 98 12.10 -4.51 -15.70
C TRP A 98 12.15 -5.37 -16.96
N GLY A 99 13.34 -5.72 -17.46
CA GLY A 99 13.54 -6.59 -18.62
C GLY A 99 13.03 -8.03 -18.45
N ILE A 100 12.85 -8.55 -17.23
CA ILE A 100 12.45 -9.95 -17.00
C ILE A 100 10.95 -10.13 -16.71
N VAL A 101 10.23 -9.06 -16.33
CA VAL A 101 8.79 -9.09 -16.01
C VAL A 101 7.93 -9.07 -17.27
N ARG A 102 6.90 -9.92 -17.37
CA ARG A 102 6.01 -10.00 -18.54
C ARG A 102 4.62 -9.43 -18.29
N ASN A 103 4.09 -9.66 -17.10
CA ASN A 103 2.79 -9.14 -16.69
C ASN A 103 2.88 -8.59 -15.27
N VAL A 104 2.17 -7.49 -15.02
CA VAL A 104 2.00 -6.88 -13.71
C VAL A 104 0.50 -6.76 -13.43
N VAL A 105 0.07 -7.12 -12.23
CA VAL A 105 -1.24 -6.79 -11.71
C VAL A 105 -1.06 -6.07 -10.38
N LEU A 106 -1.72 -4.94 -10.25
CA LEU A 106 -1.61 -4.06 -9.11
C LEU A 106 -2.99 -3.58 -8.67
N GLU A 107 -3.23 -3.59 -7.37
CA GLU A 107 -4.35 -2.89 -6.74
C GLU A 107 -3.84 -1.53 -6.25
N THR A 108 -4.61 -0.46 -6.44
CA THR A 108 -4.34 0.85 -5.85
C THR A 108 -5.66 1.56 -5.58
N TRP A 109 -5.65 2.62 -4.77
CA TRP A 109 -6.83 3.41 -4.45
C TRP A 109 -6.58 4.87 -4.81
N ASP A 110 -7.58 5.55 -5.40
CA ASP A 110 -7.57 7.01 -5.66
C ASP A 110 -7.06 7.87 -4.49
N ALA A 111 -7.33 7.49 -3.23
CA ALA A 111 -6.84 8.25 -2.06
C ALA A 111 -5.31 8.25 -1.93
N SER A 112 -4.63 7.26 -2.50
CA SER A 112 -3.15 7.22 -2.56
C SER A 112 -2.57 8.31 -3.48
N GLY A 113 -3.34 8.83 -4.43
CA GLY A 113 -2.90 9.84 -5.39
C GLY A 113 -1.87 9.36 -6.43
N VAL A 114 -1.39 8.12 -6.37
CA VAL A 114 -0.26 7.63 -7.19
C VAL A 114 -0.66 6.91 -8.48
N ARG A 115 -1.96 6.69 -8.72
CA ARG A 115 -2.45 5.93 -9.88
C ARG A 115 -1.89 6.43 -11.22
N GLY A 116 -1.87 7.75 -11.42
CA GLY A 116 -1.33 8.36 -12.64
C GLY A 116 0.15 8.05 -12.86
N GLU A 117 0.96 8.18 -11.81
CA GLU A 117 2.40 7.91 -11.86
C GLU A 117 2.70 6.42 -12.10
N ILE A 118 1.89 5.52 -11.51
CA ILE A 118 1.97 4.09 -11.76
C ILE A 118 1.68 3.79 -13.24
N GLU A 119 0.62 4.36 -13.80
CA GLU A 119 0.26 4.16 -15.20
C GLU A 119 1.35 4.68 -16.14
N GLU A 120 1.89 5.88 -15.88
CA GLU A 120 2.98 6.47 -16.66
C GLU A 120 4.26 5.62 -16.60
N LEU A 121 4.64 5.18 -15.40
CA LEU A 121 5.81 4.33 -15.21
C LEU A 121 5.69 3.02 -16.00
N LEU A 122 4.57 2.31 -15.87
CA LEU A 122 4.34 1.05 -16.57
C LEU A 122 4.34 1.24 -18.10
N ARG A 123 3.73 2.32 -18.61
CA ARG A 123 3.79 2.67 -20.04
C ARG A 123 5.21 2.95 -20.49
N ALA A 124 5.99 3.71 -19.72
CA ALA A 124 7.39 4.00 -20.01
C ALA A 124 8.27 2.74 -20.04
N LYS A 125 7.91 1.69 -19.30
CA LYS A 125 8.57 0.37 -19.35
C LYS A 125 8.08 -0.54 -20.48
N GLY A 126 7.21 -0.03 -21.35
CA GLY A 126 6.75 -0.71 -22.56
C GLY A 126 5.55 -1.65 -22.34
N PHE A 127 4.78 -1.47 -21.27
CA PHE A 127 3.56 -2.24 -21.05
C PHE A 127 2.34 -1.59 -21.70
N THR A 128 1.42 -2.43 -22.16
CA THR A 128 0.03 -2.10 -22.47
C THR A 128 -0.80 -2.26 -21.21
N LEU A 129 -1.63 -1.27 -20.88
CA LEU A 129 -2.39 -1.23 -19.64
C LEU A 129 -3.89 -1.41 -19.87
N LYS A 130 -4.53 -2.11 -18.93
CA LYS A 130 -5.97 -2.14 -18.71
C LYS A 130 -6.22 -1.75 -17.25
N CYS A 131 -7.01 -0.70 -17.04
CA CYS A 131 -7.37 -0.21 -15.71
C CYS A 131 -8.88 -0.36 -15.51
N GLU A 132 -9.30 -0.97 -14.41
CA GLU A 132 -10.70 -1.23 -14.09
C GLU A 132 -10.97 -0.87 -12.63
N GLU A 133 -12.07 -0.17 -12.35
CA GLU A 133 -12.50 0.06 -10.97
C GLU A 133 -12.94 -1.28 -10.37
N ALA A 134 -12.55 -1.52 -9.13
CA ALA A 134 -12.85 -2.76 -8.43
C ALA A 134 -14.37 -2.86 -8.17
N PRO A 135 -15.03 -3.96 -8.56
CA PRO A 135 -16.48 -4.09 -8.40
C PRO A 135 -16.93 -4.18 -6.93
N TRP A 136 -15.99 -4.41 -6.00
CA TRP A 136 -16.28 -4.55 -4.57
C TRP A 136 -16.07 -3.26 -3.76
N SER A 137 -15.39 -2.24 -4.29
CA SER A 137 -15.11 -1.01 -3.55
C SER A 137 -14.88 0.18 -4.47
N LYS A 138 -15.58 1.29 -4.19
CA LYS A 138 -15.47 2.52 -4.98
C LYS A 138 -14.11 3.18 -4.75
N GLY A 139 -13.49 3.61 -5.84
CA GLY A 139 -12.18 4.27 -5.83
C GLY A 139 -10.98 3.32 -5.74
N PHE A 140 -11.21 2.02 -5.56
CA PHE A 140 -10.17 1.00 -5.73
C PHE A 140 -10.06 0.63 -7.20
N TRP A 141 -8.85 0.43 -7.69
CA TRP A 141 -8.54 0.19 -9.08
C TRP A 141 -7.61 -0.99 -9.24
N MET A 142 -7.96 -1.86 -10.19
CA MET A 142 -7.10 -2.92 -10.68
C MET A 142 -6.39 -2.44 -11.96
N ILE A 143 -5.06 -2.38 -11.91
CA ILE A 143 -4.21 -2.14 -13.08
C ILE A 143 -3.62 -3.47 -13.52
N SER A 144 -3.96 -3.90 -14.73
CA SER A 144 -3.31 -5.00 -15.42
C SER A 144 -2.41 -4.45 -16.52
N ALA A 145 -1.13 -4.77 -16.47
CA ALA A 145 -0.13 -4.35 -17.45
C ALA A 145 0.54 -5.57 -18.08
N SER A 146 0.53 -5.66 -19.41
CA SER A 146 1.15 -6.77 -20.15
C SER A 146 2.01 -6.23 -21.28
N ARG A 147 3.03 -6.98 -21.66
CA ARG A 147 3.81 -6.70 -22.87
C ARG A 147 4.09 -7.98 -23.62
N GLU A 148 4.11 -7.87 -24.94
CA GLU A 148 4.55 -8.95 -25.82
C GLU A 148 6.01 -9.28 -25.52
N GLY A 149 6.32 -10.56 -25.44
CA GLY A 149 7.63 -11.08 -25.03
C GLY A 149 7.88 -12.47 -25.56
#